data_AF-A0A553I8E7-F1
#
_entry.id   AF-A0A553I8E7-F1
#
_cell.length_a   1.000
_cell.length_b   1.000
_cell.length_c   1.000
_cell.angle_alpha   90.00
_cell.angle_beta   90.00
_cell.angle_gamma   90.00
#
_symmetry.space_group_name_H-M   'P 1'
#
loop_
_entity.id
_entity.type
_entity.pdbx_description
1 polymer ?
#
loop_
_entity_poly.entity_id
_entity_poly.type
_entity_poly.pdbx_seq_one_letter_code
_entity_poly.pdbx_strand_id
1 'polypeptide(L)'
;MLFEVLTGLEFLLGRGLVYEQLSCANVLVNFAGEVKICNVENCRRSGNMTELSTSFSKMMMNLMDKERAKTMSAGLMHPDRWSDEAIDMFTSITTTPIQKLLAHTFLLKKNQNELQWLVPFVLIAAFHKRE
;
A
#
# COMPACT_ATOMS: atom_id res chain seq x y z
N MET A 1 -2.92 -6.00 -4.19
CA MET A 1 -2.03 -5.20 -3.32
C MET A 1 -2.77 -4.35 -2.28
N LEU A 2 -3.28 -3.14 -2.57
CA LEU A 2 -3.81 -2.23 -1.53
C LEU A 2 -4.93 -2.84 -0.67
N PHE A 3 -5.84 -3.59 -1.30
CA PHE A 3 -6.90 -4.34 -0.60
C PHE A 3 -6.32 -5.31 0.45
N GLU A 4 -5.33 -6.11 0.08
CA GLU A 4 -4.72 -7.11 0.96
C GLU A 4 -3.93 -6.45 2.09
N VAL A 5 -3.25 -5.33 1.79
CA VAL A 5 -2.57 -4.53 2.82
C VAL A 5 -3.57 -3.99 3.83
N LEU A 6 -4.68 -3.39 3.36
CA LEU A 6 -5.73 -2.90 4.26
C LEU A 6 -6.39 -4.03 5.06
N THR A 7 -6.58 -5.21 4.46
CA THR A 7 -7.10 -6.40 5.16
C THR A 7 -6.13 -6.86 6.26
N GLY A 8 -4.82 -6.85 5.98
CA GLY A 8 -3.79 -7.16 6.96
C GLY A 8 -3.73 -6.13 8.09
N LEU A 9 -3.87 -4.83 7.78
CA LEU A 9 -3.96 -3.77 8.77
C LEU A 9 -5.20 -3.92 9.64
N GLU A 10 -6.37 -4.18 9.07
CA GLU A 10 -7.60 -4.44 9.82
C GLU A 10 -7.42 -5.60 10.81
N PHE A 11 -6.80 -6.70 10.37
CA PHE A 11 -6.49 -7.83 11.23
C PHE A 11 -5.58 -7.43 12.41
N LEU A 12 -4.50 -6.69 12.15
CA LEU A 12 -3.59 -6.21 13.21
C LEU A 12 -4.31 -5.29 14.20
N LEU A 13 -5.09 -4.34 13.69
CA LEU A 13 -5.86 -3.39 14.49
C LEU A 13 -6.89 -4.11 15.37
N GLY A 14 -7.56 -5.14 14.84
CA GLY A 14 -8.45 -6.00 15.62
C GLY A 14 -7.76 -6.77 16.75
N ARG A 15 -6.44 -6.92 16.69
CA ARG A 15 -5.59 -7.49 17.77
C ARG A 15 -4.97 -6.43 18.67
N GLY A 16 -5.33 -5.16 18.50
CA GLY A 16 -4.72 -4.05 19.23
C GLY A 16 -3.27 -3.78 18.84
N LEU A 17 -2.87 -4.13 17.61
CA LEU A 17 -1.53 -3.93 17.07
C LEU A 17 -1.59 -2.87 15.96
N VAL A 18 -0.70 -1.87 16.06
CA VAL A 18 -0.58 -0.78 15.08
C VAL A 18 0.78 -0.86 14.39
N TYR A 19 0.77 -0.82 13.05
CA TYR A 19 1.97 -0.85 12.21
C TYR A 19 2.29 0.56 11.68
N GLU A 20 3.00 1.37 12.46
CA GLU A 20 3.19 2.81 12.17
C GLU A 20 4.02 3.09 10.91
N GLN A 21 4.96 2.20 10.55
CA GLN A 21 5.98 2.45 9.53
C GLN A 21 5.76 1.61 8.27
N LEU A 22 4.53 1.66 7.72
CA LEU A 22 4.20 0.94 6.50
C LEU A 22 4.95 1.52 5.28
N SER A 23 5.51 0.64 4.46
CA SER A 23 6.13 0.99 3.18
C SER A 23 6.06 -0.19 2.22
N CYS A 24 6.32 0.05 0.93
CA CYS A 24 6.41 -1.04 -0.06
C CYS A 24 7.51 -2.05 0.29
N ALA A 25 8.55 -1.68 1.05
CA ALA A 25 9.62 -2.61 1.46
C ALA A 25 9.15 -3.62 2.52
N ASN A 26 8.08 -3.29 3.25
CA ASN A 26 7.49 -4.13 4.29
C ASN A 26 6.26 -4.91 3.79
N VAL A 27 6.04 -4.89 2.47
CA VAL A 27 4.94 -5.59 1.81
C VAL A 27 5.54 -6.57 0.82
N LEU A 28 5.33 -7.87 1.09
CA LEU A 28 5.86 -8.95 0.27
C LEU A 28 4.77 -9.52 -0.63
N VAL A 29 5.17 -9.93 -1.82
CA VAL A 29 4.31 -10.61 -2.79
C VAL A 29 4.91 -11.99 -3.06
N ASN A 30 4.13 -13.05 -2.95
CA ASN A 30 4.58 -14.40 -3.28
C ASN A 30 4.33 -14.75 -4.75
N PHE A 31 4.79 -15.94 -5.18
CA PHE A 31 4.59 -16.43 -6.56
C PHE A 31 3.13 -16.56 -6.99
N ALA A 32 2.20 -16.72 -6.04
CA ALA A 32 0.77 -16.77 -6.30
C ALA A 32 0.12 -15.38 -6.38
N GLY A 33 0.92 -14.30 -6.28
CA GLY A 33 0.43 -12.92 -6.29
C GLY A 33 -0.18 -12.46 -4.97
N GLU A 34 -0.10 -13.28 -3.90
CA GLU A 34 -0.64 -12.92 -2.59
C GLU A 34 0.24 -11.89 -1.91
N VAL A 35 -0.39 -10.88 -1.31
CA VAL A 35 0.28 -9.77 -0.65
C VAL A 35 0.19 -9.89 0.86
N LYS A 36 1.33 -9.78 1.55
CA LYS A 36 1.41 -9.88 3.01
C LYS A 36 2.28 -8.78 3.61
N ILE A 37 1.90 -8.29 4.79
CA ILE A 37 2.71 -7.39 5.60
C ILE A 37 3.76 -8.22 6.34
N CYS A 38 5.03 -7.83 6.27
CA CYS A 38 6.12 -8.47 7.02
C CYS A 38 6.57 -7.62 8.21
N ASN A 39 7.61 -8.08 8.90
CA ASN A 39 8.22 -7.42 10.06
C ASN A 39 7.23 -7.07 11.18
N VAL A 40 6.33 -8.01 11.47
CA VAL A 40 5.24 -7.84 12.46
C VAL A 40 5.74 -7.57 13.88
N GLU A 41 7.00 -7.87 14.18
CA GLU A 41 7.70 -7.49 15.41
C GLU A 41 7.77 -5.98 15.64
N ASN A 42 7.62 -5.17 14.57
CA ASN A 42 7.56 -3.71 14.67
C ASN A 42 6.18 -3.17 15.07
N CYS A 43 5.17 -4.03 15.21
CA CYS A 43 3.86 -3.61 15.66
C CYS A 43 3.89 -3.12 17.11
N ARG A 44 3.10 -2.09 17.41
CA ARG A 44 2.99 -1.51 18.76
C ARG A 44 1.56 -1.57 19.27
N ARG A 45 1.40 -1.88 20.56
CA ARG A 45 0.08 -1.86 21.23
C ARG A 45 -0.43 -0.44 21.49
N SER A 46 0.48 0.50 21.72
CA SER A 46 0.19 1.93 21.93
C SER A 46 0.58 2.76 20.71
N GLY A 47 0.43 2.19 19.51
CA GLY A 47 0.86 2.88 18.30
C GLY A 47 -0.10 3.98 17.87
N ASN A 48 0.43 4.89 17.06
CA ASN A 48 -0.20 6.11 16.60
C ASN A 48 -0.93 5.86 15.27
N MET A 49 -2.27 5.94 15.30
CA MET A 49 -3.11 5.77 14.10
C MET A 49 -2.82 6.83 13.03
N THR A 50 -2.43 8.05 13.43
CA THR A 50 -2.06 9.12 12.50
C THR A 50 -0.78 8.78 11.75
N GLU A 51 0.19 8.15 12.42
CA GLU A 51 1.43 7.68 11.76
C GLU A 51 1.15 6.54 10.80
N LEU A 52 0.28 5.59 11.18
CA LEU A 52 -0.19 4.53 10.28
C LEU A 52 -0.89 5.11 9.04
N SER A 53 -1.84 6.04 9.19
CA SER A 53 -2.50 6.70 8.05
C SER A 53 -1.50 7.46 7.18
N THR A 54 -0.52 8.14 7.80
CA THR A 54 0.52 8.87 7.08
C THR A 54 1.43 7.93 6.27
N SER A 55 1.85 6.80 6.86
CA SER A 55 2.71 5.84 6.17
C SER A 55 1.95 5.09 5.07
N PHE A 56 0.67 4.76 5.28
CA PHE A 56 -0.21 4.21 4.24
C PHE A 56 -0.42 5.18 3.08
N SER A 57 -0.69 6.47 3.35
CA SER A 57 -0.81 7.52 2.33
C SER A 57 0.47 7.65 1.51
N LYS A 58 1.65 7.67 2.16
CA LYS A 58 2.95 7.69 1.47
C LYS A 58 3.16 6.46 0.60
N MET A 59 2.79 5.28 1.09
CA MET A 59 2.90 4.04 0.32
C MET A 59 1.99 4.09 -0.93
N MET A 60 0.73 4.48 -0.79
CA MET A 60 -0.20 4.62 -1.92
C MET A 60 0.32 5.64 -2.93
N MET A 61 0.80 6.80 -2.46
CA MET A 61 1.42 7.82 -3.31
C MET A 61 2.61 7.28 -4.09
N ASN A 62 3.50 6.49 -3.46
CA ASN A 62 4.65 5.89 -4.15
C ASN A 62 4.25 4.85 -5.21
N LEU A 63 3.14 4.14 -5.00
CA LEU A 63 2.57 3.23 -6.00
C LEU A 63 1.96 3.99 -7.17
N MET A 64 1.39 5.18 -6.91
CA MET A 64 0.80 6.04 -7.93
C MET A 64 1.86 6.83 -8.72
N ASP A 65 2.92 7.29 -8.07
CA ASP A 65 4.00 8.08 -8.67
C ASP A 65 5.34 7.35 -8.56
N LYS A 66 5.53 6.38 -9.46
CA LYS A 66 6.72 5.49 -9.56
C LYS A 66 8.08 6.22 -9.58
N GLU A 67 8.13 7.49 -9.98
CA GLU A 67 9.36 8.24 -10.27
C GLU A 67 9.54 9.48 -9.40
N ARG A 68 9.11 9.44 -8.12
CA ARG A 68 9.35 10.57 -7.25
C ARG A 68 10.83 10.71 -6.89
N ALA A 69 11.53 11.54 -7.66
CA ALA A 69 12.89 11.96 -7.40
C ALA A 69 12.98 12.84 -6.15
N LYS A 70 13.04 12.25 -4.95
CA LYS A 70 13.44 12.91 -3.67
C LYS A 70 12.82 14.29 -3.35
N THR A 71 11.75 14.73 -4.02
CA THR A 71 11.15 16.04 -3.77
C THR A 71 10.29 15.96 -2.52
N MET A 72 10.34 16.99 -1.68
CA MET A 72 9.61 17.07 -0.39
C MET A 72 8.14 17.52 -0.52
N SER A 73 7.59 17.66 -1.73
CA SER A 73 6.23 18.21 -1.93
C SER A 73 5.12 17.22 -1.53
N ALA A 74 4.29 17.54 -0.54
CA ALA A 74 3.10 16.74 -0.27
C ALA A 74 2.15 16.76 -1.49
N GLY A 75 1.77 15.59 -2.03
CA GLY A 75 0.84 15.48 -3.17
C GLY A 75 1.32 14.57 -4.31
N LEU A 76 0.38 14.26 -5.22
CA LEU A 76 0.61 13.52 -6.46
C LEU A 76 1.14 14.47 -7.56
N MET A 77 2.13 14.02 -8.32
CA MET A 77 2.75 14.78 -9.42
C MET A 77 1.88 14.79 -10.67
N HIS A 78 1.18 13.67 -10.95
CA HIS A 78 0.33 13.49 -12.12
C HIS A 78 -1.05 12.93 -11.74
N PRO A 79 -1.86 13.66 -10.96
CA PRO A 79 -3.18 13.18 -10.55
C PRO A 79 -4.12 12.93 -11.73
N ASP A 80 -3.90 13.61 -12.86
CA ASP A 80 -4.63 13.46 -14.12
C ASP A 80 -4.48 12.08 -14.78
N ARG A 81 -3.48 11.29 -14.38
CA ARG A 81 -3.25 9.94 -14.91
C ARG A 81 -4.05 8.85 -14.19
N TRP A 82 -4.73 9.21 -13.11
CA TRP A 82 -5.43 8.28 -12.23
C TRP A 82 -6.94 8.47 -12.33
N SER A 83 -7.70 7.40 -12.09
CA SER A 83 -9.16 7.52 -12.05
C SER A 83 -9.61 8.39 -10.88
N ASP A 84 -10.78 9.01 -11.03
CA ASP A 84 -11.39 9.80 -9.96
C ASP A 84 -11.51 9.00 -8.66
N GLU A 85 -11.83 7.70 -8.72
CA GLU A 85 -11.92 6.87 -7.52
C GLU A 85 -10.56 6.62 -6.85
N ALA A 86 -9.46 6.58 -7.62
CA ALA A 86 -8.13 6.44 -7.06
C ALA A 86 -7.71 7.71 -6.31
N ILE A 87 -8.03 8.87 -6.89
CA ILE A 87 -7.78 10.19 -6.29
C ILE A 87 -8.65 10.39 -5.03
N ASP A 88 -9.94 10.03 -5.11
CA ASP A 88 -10.87 10.08 -3.99
C ASP A 88 -10.41 9.19 -2.82
N MET A 89 -9.95 7.97 -3.12
CA MET A 89 -9.37 7.10 -2.11
C MET A 89 -8.14 7.72 -1.46
N PHE A 90 -7.20 8.23 -2.27
CA PHE A 90 -5.95 8.79 -1.78
C PHE A 90 -6.19 9.98 -0.84
N THR A 91 -7.11 10.88 -1.21
CA THR A 91 -7.44 12.06 -0.38
C THR A 91 -8.19 11.67 0.90
N SER A 92 -9.05 10.64 0.83
CA SER A 92 -9.82 10.12 1.96
C SER A 92 -8.98 9.49 3.08
N ILE A 93 -7.73 9.07 2.83
CA ILE A 93 -6.87 8.43 3.85
C ILE A 93 -6.67 9.33 5.08
N THR A 94 -6.64 10.64 4.87
CA THR A 94 -6.38 11.61 5.96
C THR A 94 -7.60 11.90 6.82
N THR A 95 -8.81 11.66 6.29
CA THR A 95 -10.08 11.99 6.94
C THR A 95 -10.86 10.76 7.40
N THR A 96 -10.51 9.58 6.87
CA THR A 96 -11.24 8.33 7.08
C THR A 96 -10.38 7.33 7.84
N PRO A 97 -10.89 6.71 8.92
CA PRO A 97 -10.20 5.61 9.59
C PRO A 97 -9.86 4.49 8.60
N ILE A 98 -8.64 3.95 8.70
CA ILE A 98 -8.12 2.94 7.75
C ILE A 98 -9.04 1.75 7.58
N GLN A 99 -9.71 1.29 8.64
CA GLN A 99 -10.64 0.17 8.58
C GLN A 99 -11.82 0.44 7.64
N LYS A 100 -12.27 1.70 7.54
CA LYS A 100 -13.37 2.08 6.65
C LYS A 100 -12.93 2.17 5.18
N LEU A 101 -11.64 2.27 4.89
CA LEU A 101 -11.14 2.34 3.52
C LEU A 101 -11.35 1.03 2.74
N LEU A 102 -11.53 -0.11 3.43
CA LEU A 102 -11.81 -1.40 2.77
C LEU A 102 -13.11 -1.40 1.95
N ALA A 103 -14.07 -0.55 2.33
CA ALA A 103 -15.34 -0.40 1.61
C ALA A 103 -15.28 0.63 0.46
N HIS A 104 -14.11 1.23 0.21
CA HIS A 104 -13.96 2.27 -0.79
C HIS A 104 -14.15 1.73 -2.22
N THR A 105 -14.88 2.46 -3.07
CA THR A 105 -15.25 2.06 -4.44
C THR A 105 -14.04 1.66 -5.29
N PHE A 106 -12.91 2.35 -5.12
CA PHE A 106 -11.65 2.01 -5.80
C PHE A 106 -11.22 0.54 -5.59
N LEU A 107 -11.40 -0.01 -4.38
CA LEU A 107 -10.99 -1.38 -4.05
C LEU A 107 -11.97 -2.44 -4.57
N LEU A 108 -13.20 -2.06 -4.92
CA LEU A 108 -14.19 -2.97 -5.49
C LEU A 108 -13.80 -3.40 -6.92
N LYS A 109 -13.01 -2.57 -7.62
CA LYS A 109 -12.51 -2.86 -8.97
C LYS A 109 -11.27 -3.77 -8.99
N LYS A 110 -10.90 -4.38 -7.86
CA LYS A 110 -9.66 -5.19 -7.77
C LYS A 110 -9.72 -6.41 -8.70
N ASN A 111 -8.63 -6.63 -9.44
CA ASN A 111 -8.38 -7.89 -10.13
C ASN A 111 -7.33 -8.69 -9.37
N GLN A 112 -7.71 -9.88 -8.88
CA GLN A 112 -6.84 -10.69 -8.01
C GLN A 112 -5.65 -11.33 -8.76
N ASN A 113 -5.71 -11.40 -10.09
CA ASN A 113 -4.72 -12.14 -10.88
C ASN A 113 -3.64 -11.24 -11.50
N GLU A 114 -3.70 -9.91 -11.34
CA GLU A 114 -2.72 -8.99 -11.95
C GLU A 114 -1.31 -9.20 -11.41
N LEU A 115 -1.18 -9.46 -10.11
CA LEU A 115 0.13 -9.65 -9.49
C LEU A 115 0.78 -10.98 -9.86
N GLN A 116 -0.01 -12.01 -10.16
CA GLN A 116 0.50 -13.33 -10.56
C GLN A 116 1.40 -13.25 -11.78
N TRP A 117 1.03 -12.45 -12.78
CA TRP A 117 1.84 -12.25 -13.97
C TRP A 117 3.03 -11.33 -13.72
N LEU A 118 2.88 -10.32 -12.87
CA LEU A 118 3.94 -9.36 -12.58
C LEU A 118 5.14 -10.01 -11.86
N VAL A 119 4.90 -10.99 -10.99
CA VAL A 119 5.96 -11.64 -10.19
C VAL A 119 7.04 -12.30 -11.07
N PRO A 120 6.72 -13.17 -12.04
CA PRO A 120 7.70 -13.70 -12.99
C PRO A 120 8.51 -12.61 -13.73
N PHE A 121 7.85 -11.56 -14.21
CA PHE A 121 8.53 -10.46 -14.91
C PHE A 121 9.56 -9.75 -14.02
N VAL A 122 9.19 -9.44 -12.77
CA VAL A 122 10.09 -8.79 -11.82
C VAL A 122 11.28 -9.70 -11.48
N LEU A 123 11.06 -11.01 -11.31
CA LEU A 123 12.13 -11.96 -11.01
C LEU A 123 13.12 -12.11 -12.16
N ILE A 124 12.62 -12.19 -13.40
CA ILE A 124 13.48 -12.22 -14.60
C ILE A 124 14.30 -10.94 -14.70
N ALA A 125 13.66 -9.77 -14.54
CA ALA A 125 14.34 -8.47 -14.60
C ALA A 125 15.37 -8.30 -13.48
N ALA A 126 15.09 -8.79 -12.27
CA ALA A 126 16.01 -8.76 -11.14
C ALA A 126 17.21 -9.69 -11.31
N PHE A 127 17.04 -10.81 -12.04
CA PHE A 127 18.12 -11.73 -12.39
C PHE A 127 19.08 -11.12 -13.41
N HIS A 128 18.55 -10.43 -14.43
CA HIS A 128 19.36 -9.87 -15.54
C HIS A 128 20.07 -8.55 -15.20
N LYS A 129 19.66 -7.84 -14.14
CA LYS A 129 20.35 -6.62 -13.67
C LYS A 129 21.64 -6.87 -12.87
N ARG A 130 22.04 -8.13 -12.70
CA ARG A 130 23.21 -8.52 -11.89
C ARG A 130 24.46 -8.89 -12.71
N GLU A 131 24.43 -8.69 -14.03
CA GLU A 131 25.59 -8.74 -14.93
C GLU A 131 26.04 -7.32 -15.30
#